data_AF-A0A8W8MHP8-F1
#
_entry.id   AF-A0A8W8MHP8-F1
#
_cell.length_a   1.000
_cell.length_b   1.000
_cell.length_c   1.000
_cell.angle_alpha   90.00
_cell.angle_beta   90.00
_cell.angle_gamma   90.00
#
_symmetry.space_group_name_H-M   'P 1'
#
loop_
_entity.id
_entity.type
_entity.pdbx_description
1 polymer ?
#
loop_
_entity_poly.entity_id
_entity_poly.type
_entity_poly.pdbx_seq_one_letter_code
_entity_poly.pdbx_strand_id
1 'polypeptide(L)'
;GSHKLSSAVCQATDRKCSATGININYSDSGLFGYAVRGTGYEMRAAVEAANKVFKETLSDIKSSDVEAAKNKLKSAYGYYAENDANLMYEIGTKGRALDLNALFQSIDQISQQDVAKFADKVKASPSTASSAGNIMNTPVLQELE
;
A
#
# COMPACT_ATOMS: atom_id res chain seq x y z
N GLY A 1 1.09 8.37 -5.72
CA GLY A 1 0.13 7.33 -6.15
C GLY A 1 -0.81 6.91 -5.04
N SER A 2 -1.04 7.81 -4.09
CA SER A 2 -1.75 7.60 -2.83
C SER A 2 -3.14 8.24 -2.83
N HIS A 3 -3.66 8.64 -4.00
CA HIS A 3 -4.87 9.47 -4.06
C HIS A 3 -6.17 8.69 -3.87
N LYS A 4 -6.40 7.53 -4.51
CA LYS A 4 -7.70 6.84 -4.40
C LYS A 4 -8.09 6.51 -2.95
N LEU A 5 -7.17 5.90 -2.22
CA LEU A 5 -7.38 5.51 -0.83
C LEU A 5 -7.56 6.74 0.09
N SER A 6 -6.60 7.66 0.08
CA SER A 6 -6.67 8.86 0.94
C SER A 6 -7.86 9.76 0.60
N SER A 7 -8.18 9.95 -0.69
CA SER A 7 -9.34 10.71 -1.14
C SER A 7 -10.65 10.08 -0.71
N ALA A 8 -10.80 8.76 -0.84
CA ALA A 8 -12.04 8.08 -0.43
C ALA A 8 -12.28 8.19 1.08
N VAL A 9 -11.24 7.96 1.89
CA VAL A 9 -11.33 8.14 3.34
C VAL A 9 -11.67 9.59 3.68
N CYS A 10 -10.99 10.56 3.05
CA CYS A 10 -11.24 11.96 3.34
C CYS A 10 -12.56 12.52 2.82
N GLN A 11 -13.16 11.90 1.81
CA GLN A 11 -14.52 12.22 1.38
C GLN A 11 -15.59 11.64 2.30
N ALA A 12 -15.27 10.58 3.05
CA ALA A 12 -16.17 9.92 3.98
C ALA A 12 -16.13 10.53 5.40
N THR A 13 -15.31 11.56 5.63
CA THR A 13 -15.10 12.18 6.96
C THR A 13 -15.08 13.70 6.87
N ASP A 14 -15.47 14.39 7.93
CA ASP A 14 -15.57 15.84 7.98
C ASP A 14 -14.25 16.52 8.42
N ARG A 15 -13.35 15.82 9.13
CA ARG A 15 -12.09 16.41 9.65
C ARG A 15 -10.90 15.44 9.73
N LYS A 16 -9.69 15.93 9.39
CA LYS A 16 -8.34 15.33 9.63
C LYS A 16 -8.25 13.80 9.53
N CYS A 17 -8.46 13.32 8.33
CA CYS A 17 -8.26 11.96 7.87
C CYS A 17 -6.89 11.77 7.22
N SER A 18 -6.36 10.55 7.29
CA SER A 18 -5.26 10.10 6.44
C SER A 18 -5.41 8.61 6.21
N ALA A 19 -5.07 8.16 5.01
CA ALA A 19 -4.97 6.74 4.72
C ALA A 19 -3.75 6.46 3.84
N THR A 20 -3.09 5.34 4.12
CA THR A 20 -1.89 4.93 3.40
C THR A 20 -1.92 3.43 3.12
N GLY A 21 -1.35 3.03 2.00
CA GLY A 21 -1.03 1.62 1.76
C GLY A 21 0.15 1.19 2.64
N ILE A 22 0.15 -0.09 3.01
CA ILE A 22 1.20 -0.74 3.78
C ILE A 22 1.78 -1.87 2.93
N ASN A 23 3.09 -1.92 2.83
CA ASN A 23 3.84 -3.03 2.27
C ASN A 23 5.11 -3.23 3.12
N ILE A 24 5.16 -4.31 3.88
CA ILE A 24 6.28 -4.67 4.75
C ILE A 24 6.75 -6.06 4.34
N ASN A 25 8.03 -6.21 4.02
CA ASN A 25 8.59 -7.45 3.52
C ASN A 25 9.67 -7.96 4.48
N TYR A 26 9.57 -9.21 4.89
CA TYR A 26 10.57 -9.97 5.61
C TYR A 26 11.17 -11.03 4.67
N SER A 27 12.16 -11.78 5.13
CA SER A 27 12.84 -12.79 4.29
C SER A 27 11.94 -13.96 3.88
N ASP A 28 10.93 -14.29 4.67
CA ASP A 28 10.06 -15.46 4.52
C ASP A 28 8.56 -15.12 4.44
N SER A 29 8.21 -13.86 4.66
CA SER A 29 6.83 -13.41 4.86
C SER A 29 6.67 -11.94 4.52
N GLY A 30 5.43 -11.46 4.44
CA GLY A 30 5.14 -10.06 4.20
C GLY A 30 3.75 -9.67 4.67
N LEU A 31 3.56 -8.37 4.89
CA LEU A 31 2.28 -7.75 5.22
C LEU A 31 1.92 -6.74 4.13
N PHE A 32 0.72 -6.88 3.57
CA PHE A 32 0.16 -5.96 2.60
C PHE A 32 -1.24 -5.53 3.02
N GLY A 33 -1.53 -4.24 2.96
CA GLY A 33 -2.82 -3.71 3.39
C GLY A 33 -2.87 -2.19 3.40
N TYR A 34 -3.64 -1.63 4.32
CA TYR A 34 -3.77 -0.19 4.49
C TYR A 34 -3.86 0.20 5.96
N ALA A 35 -3.52 1.45 6.27
CA ALA A 35 -3.78 2.09 7.55
C ALA A 35 -4.66 3.32 7.34
N VAL A 36 -5.56 3.55 8.30
CA VAL A 36 -6.40 4.74 8.39
C VAL A 36 -6.11 5.44 9.71
N ARG A 37 -6.08 6.77 9.69
CA ARG A 37 -6.03 7.64 10.86
C ARG A 37 -7.11 8.69 10.72
N GLY A 38 -7.85 8.95 11.80
CA GLY A 38 -8.93 9.93 11.82
C GLY A 38 -9.53 10.08 13.21
N THR A 39 -10.63 10.83 13.29
CA THR A 39 -11.35 11.04 14.55
C THR A 39 -12.17 9.82 14.95
N GLY A 40 -12.21 9.48 16.24
CA GLY A 40 -12.83 8.24 16.72
C GLY A 40 -14.33 8.09 16.42
N TYR A 41 -15.09 9.18 16.25
CA TYR A 41 -16.51 9.11 15.86
C TYR A 41 -16.74 8.90 14.36
N GLU A 42 -15.71 9.12 13.53
CA GLU A 42 -15.78 8.98 12.07
C GLU A 42 -15.12 7.66 11.60
N MET A 43 -14.55 6.89 12.53
CA MET A 43 -13.70 5.75 12.19
C MET A 43 -14.44 4.66 11.41
N ARG A 44 -15.75 4.47 11.64
CA ARG A 44 -16.58 3.57 10.84
C ARG A 44 -16.56 3.96 9.37
N ALA A 45 -17.01 5.17 9.07
CA ALA A 45 -17.05 5.67 7.69
C ALA A 45 -15.67 5.66 7.03
N ALA A 46 -14.63 6.04 7.78
CA ALA A 46 -13.24 6.05 7.31
C ALA A 46 -12.74 4.64 6.93
N VAL A 47 -12.95 3.64 7.80
CA VAL A 47 -12.51 2.26 7.56
C VAL A 47 -13.32 1.59 6.46
N GLU A 48 -14.64 1.78 6.44
CA GLU A 48 -15.51 1.24 5.38
C GLU A 48 -15.14 1.80 4.00
N ALA A 49 -14.87 3.11 3.91
CA ALA A 49 -14.43 3.73 2.66
C ALA A 49 -13.07 3.20 2.20
N ALA A 50 -12.12 3.03 3.12
CA ALA A 50 -10.82 2.44 2.82
C ALA A 50 -10.94 0.98 2.34
N ASN A 51 -11.71 0.17 3.07
CA ASN A 51 -11.94 -1.23 2.76
C ASN A 51 -12.59 -1.41 1.38
N LYS A 52 -13.61 -0.59 1.09
CA LYS A 52 -14.29 -0.58 -0.21
C LYS A 52 -13.30 -0.32 -1.35
N VAL A 53 -12.55 0.78 -1.31
CA VAL A 53 -11.58 1.11 -2.36
C VAL A 53 -10.47 0.07 -2.46
N PHE A 54 -10.03 -0.50 -1.34
CA PHE A 54 -9.04 -1.56 -1.32
C PHE A 54 -9.54 -2.81 -2.04
N LYS A 55 -10.74 -3.32 -1.70
CA LYS A 55 -11.37 -4.48 -2.35
C LYS A 55 -11.67 -4.24 -3.83
N GLU A 56 -12.17 -3.06 -4.18
CA GLU A 56 -12.40 -2.65 -5.57
C GLU A 56 -11.10 -2.66 -6.37
N THR A 57 -10.02 -2.10 -5.80
CA THR A 57 -8.70 -2.08 -6.44
C THR A 57 -8.16 -3.49 -6.64
N LEU A 58 -8.29 -4.38 -5.67
CA LEU A 58 -7.86 -5.79 -5.80
C LEU A 58 -8.69 -6.60 -6.81
N SER A 59 -9.87 -6.09 -7.20
CA SER A 59 -10.79 -6.78 -8.11
C SER A 59 -10.68 -6.25 -9.54
N ASP A 60 -10.36 -4.97 -9.71
CA ASP A 60 -10.23 -4.30 -11.02
C ASP A 60 -8.86 -3.62 -11.15
N ILE A 61 -7.85 -4.42 -11.45
CA ILE A 61 -6.51 -3.92 -11.73
C ILE A 61 -6.47 -3.39 -13.16
N LYS A 62 -6.39 -2.06 -13.32
CA LYS A 62 -6.30 -1.41 -14.63
C LYS A 62 -4.85 -1.33 -15.12
N SER A 63 -4.60 -1.64 -16.39
CA SER A 63 -3.28 -1.51 -17.01
C SER A 63 -2.68 -0.11 -16.87
N SER A 64 -3.51 0.93 -17.04
CA SER A 64 -3.10 2.33 -16.86
C SER A 64 -2.65 2.64 -15.44
N ASP A 65 -3.28 2.04 -14.42
CA ASP A 65 -2.90 2.22 -13.02
C ASP A 65 -1.56 1.51 -12.73
N VAL A 66 -1.33 0.32 -13.32
CA VAL A 66 -0.07 -0.42 -13.20
C VAL A 66 1.08 0.36 -13.82
N GLU A 67 0.93 0.88 -15.04
CA GLU A 67 1.97 1.69 -15.68
C GLU A 67 2.27 2.98 -14.91
N ALA A 68 1.23 3.66 -14.42
CA ALA A 68 1.41 4.83 -13.56
C ALA A 68 2.11 4.49 -12.23
N ALA A 69 1.86 3.31 -11.66
CA ALA A 69 2.51 2.84 -10.44
C ALA A 69 3.98 2.47 -10.67
N LYS A 70 4.30 1.79 -11.78
CA LYS A 70 5.69 1.46 -12.19
C LYS A 70 6.54 2.73 -12.31
N ASN A 71 6.02 3.76 -12.97
CA ASN A 71 6.72 5.03 -13.10
C ASN A 71 6.95 5.72 -11.76
N LYS A 72 5.94 5.73 -10.87
CA LYS A 72 6.09 6.29 -9.52
C LYS A 72 7.12 5.53 -8.68
N LEU A 73 7.17 4.20 -8.81
CA LEU A 73 8.13 3.38 -8.10
C LEU A 73 9.56 3.64 -8.59
N LYS A 74 9.77 3.72 -9.90
CA LYS A 74 11.07 4.10 -10.49
C LYS A 74 11.51 5.48 -10.02
N SER A 75 10.63 6.48 -10.04
CA SER A 75 10.94 7.82 -9.51
C SER A 75 11.30 7.81 -8.02
N ALA A 76 10.58 7.01 -7.20
CA ALA A 76 10.89 6.89 -5.78
C ALA A 76 12.28 6.27 -5.53
N TYR A 77 12.67 5.25 -6.28
CA TYR A 77 14.01 4.67 -6.19
C TYR A 77 15.10 5.59 -6.75
N GLY A 78 14.81 6.34 -7.82
CA GLY A 78 15.71 7.38 -8.32
C GLY A 78 16.02 8.41 -7.24
N TYR A 79 14.98 8.97 -6.61
CA TYR A 79 15.12 9.91 -5.50
C TYR A 79 15.82 9.28 -4.28
N TYR A 80 15.49 8.03 -3.95
CA TYR A 80 16.13 7.31 -2.83
C TYR A 80 17.64 7.19 -3.01
N ALA A 81 18.10 6.97 -4.24
CA ALA A 81 19.50 6.80 -4.59
C ALA A 81 20.30 8.11 -4.66
N GLU A 82 19.65 9.27 -4.67
CA GLU A 82 20.34 10.58 -4.61
C GLU A 82 20.99 10.83 -3.23
N ASN A 83 20.63 10.04 -2.22
CA ASN A 83 21.16 10.16 -0.87
C ASN A 83 22.20 9.05 -0.58
N ASP A 84 23.46 9.43 -0.40
CA ASP A 84 24.55 8.50 -0.14
C ASP A 84 24.34 7.61 1.11
N ALA A 85 23.67 8.13 2.14
CA ALA A 85 23.38 7.34 3.34
C ALA A 85 22.44 6.16 3.03
N ASN A 86 21.50 6.35 2.11
CA ASN A 86 20.61 5.29 1.63
C ASN A 86 21.38 4.22 0.83
N LEU A 87 22.33 4.64 -0.01
CA LEU A 87 23.18 3.70 -0.75
C LEU A 87 24.07 2.87 0.18
N MET A 88 24.63 3.50 1.23
CA MET A 88 25.40 2.77 2.25
C MET A 88 24.53 1.81 3.04
N TYR A 89 23.29 2.20 3.36
CA TYR A 89 22.32 1.31 4.01
C TYR A 89 22.01 0.07 3.16
N GLU A 90 21.83 0.23 1.85
CA GLU A 90 21.60 -0.89 0.92
C GLU A 90 22.79 -1.86 0.88
N ILE A 91 24.02 -1.36 0.83
CA ILE A 91 25.23 -2.19 0.90
C ILE A 91 25.30 -2.93 2.23
N GLY A 92 25.06 -2.23 3.34
CA GLY A 92 25.14 -2.80 4.69
C GLY A 92 24.07 -3.86 4.97
N THR A 93 22.85 -3.68 4.43
CA THR A 93 21.72 -4.59 4.69
C THR A 93 21.58 -5.71 3.68
N LYS A 94 21.94 -5.48 2.41
CA LYS A 94 21.77 -6.46 1.32
C LYS A 94 23.10 -7.04 0.81
N GLY A 95 24.23 -6.56 1.31
CA GLY A 95 25.56 -7.03 0.92
C GLY A 95 25.96 -6.67 -0.52
N ARG A 96 25.22 -5.78 -1.18
CA ARG A 96 25.49 -5.35 -2.57
C ARG A 96 25.04 -3.91 -2.80
N ALA A 97 25.71 -3.22 -3.72
CA ALA A 97 25.30 -1.90 -4.16
C ALA A 97 23.95 -1.95 -4.88
N LEU A 98 23.18 -0.86 -4.77
CA LEU A 98 21.93 -0.68 -5.48
C LEU A 98 22.21 -0.48 -6.98
N ASP A 99 21.85 -1.46 -7.81
CA ASP A 99 21.85 -1.34 -9.26
C ASP A 99 20.49 -0.82 -9.75
N LEU A 100 20.40 0.49 -9.97
CA LEU A 100 19.18 1.15 -10.44
C LEU A 100 18.74 0.66 -11.82
N ASN A 101 19.68 0.34 -12.72
CA ASN A 101 19.33 -0.09 -14.08
C ASN A 101 18.68 -1.46 -14.06
N ALA A 102 19.28 -2.42 -13.35
CA ALA A 102 18.71 -3.75 -13.16
C ALA A 102 17.36 -3.68 -12.44
N LEU A 103 17.23 -2.81 -11.43
CA LEU A 103 15.98 -2.60 -10.72
C LEU A 103 14.88 -2.04 -11.63
N PHE A 104 15.18 -1.02 -12.44
CA PHE A 104 14.21 -0.41 -13.35
C PHE A 104 13.75 -1.40 -14.42
N GLN A 105 14.67 -2.19 -14.99
CA GLN A 105 14.32 -3.27 -15.91
C GLN A 105 13.39 -4.29 -15.26
N SER A 106 13.65 -4.67 -14.00
CA SER A 106 12.80 -5.59 -13.24
C SER A 106 11.41 -5.01 -13.00
N ILE A 107 11.32 -3.71 -12.68
CA ILE A 107 10.02 -3.02 -12.54
C ILE A 107 9.27 -2.99 -13.86
N ASP A 108 9.95 -2.75 -14.97
CA ASP A 108 9.34 -2.65 -16.30
C ASP A 108 8.77 -3.98 -16.80
N GLN A 109 9.32 -5.10 -16.35
CA GLN A 109 8.81 -6.45 -16.64
C GLN A 109 7.53 -6.81 -15.90
N ILE A 110 7.15 -6.07 -14.86
CA ILE A 110 5.91 -6.33 -14.11
C ILE A 110 4.71 -6.08 -15.04
N SER A 111 3.92 -7.13 -15.27
CA SER A 111 2.71 -7.07 -16.07
C SER A 111 1.46 -6.83 -15.21
N GLN A 112 0.37 -6.41 -15.85
CA GLN A 112 -0.95 -6.33 -15.21
C GLN A 112 -1.39 -7.69 -14.63
N GLN A 113 -1.03 -8.79 -15.30
CA GLN A 113 -1.39 -10.14 -14.85
C GLN A 113 -0.63 -10.54 -13.58
N ASP A 114 0.63 -10.14 -13.43
CA ASP A 114 1.41 -10.42 -12.22
C ASP A 114 0.80 -9.71 -11.01
N VAL A 115 0.38 -8.45 -11.20
CA VAL A 115 -0.32 -7.68 -10.16
C VAL A 115 -1.68 -8.31 -9.83
N ALA A 116 -2.43 -8.77 -10.83
CA ALA A 116 -3.70 -9.47 -10.61
C ALA A 116 -3.52 -10.78 -9.82
N LYS A 117 -2.52 -11.59 -10.18
CA LYS A 117 -2.17 -12.83 -9.44
C LYS A 117 -1.79 -12.54 -7.99
N PHE A 118 -1.05 -11.45 -7.75
CA PHE A 118 -0.74 -11.00 -6.39
C PHE A 118 -2.01 -10.57 -5.66
N ALA A 119 -2.90 -9.81 -6.31
CA ALA A 119 -4.17 -9.40 -5.72
C ALA A 119 -5.06 -10.60 -5.33
N ASP A 120 -5.08 -11.67 -6.14
CA ASP A 120 -5.78 -12.91 -5.82
C ASP A 120 -5.21 -13.60 -4.57
N LYS A 121 -3.88 -13.64 -4.42
CA LYS A 121 -3.23 -14.15 -3.20
C LYS A 121 -3.56 -13.31 -1.97
N VAL A 122 -3.62 -11.99 -2.11
CA VAL A 122 -4.02 -11.09 -1.02
C VAL A 122 -5.46 -11.36 -0.61
N LYS A 123 -6.39 -11.49 -1.56
CA LYS A 123 -7.81 -11.80 -1.30
C LYS A 123 -8.00 -13.16 -0.61
N ALA A 124 -7.16 -14.14 -0.91
CA ALA A 124 -7.23 -15.48 -0.31
C ALA A 124 -6.56 -15.59 1.06
N SER A 125 -5.72 -14.61 1.44
CA SER A 125 -5.02 -14.60 2.72
C SER A 125 -5.97 -14.19 3.86
N PRO A 126 -5.86 -14.80 5.05
CA PRO A 126 -6.63 -14.36 6.22
C PRO A 126 -6.36 -12.88 6.53
N SER A 127 -7.43 -12.11 6.73
CA SER A 127 -7.31 -10.70 7.07
C SER A 127 -6.91 -10.53 8.54
N THR A 128 -6.18 -9.46 8.85
CA THR A 128 -5.81 -9.10 10.22
C THR A 128 -6.05 -7.60 10.41
N ALA A 129 -6.63 -7.22 11.55
CA ALA A 129 -6.89 -5.83 11.90
C ALA A 129 -6.33 -5.51 13.29
N SER A 130 -5.81 -4.29 13.44
CA SER A 130 -5.38 -3.74 14.71
C SER A 130 -5.81 -2.28 14.79
N SER A 131 -6.14 -1.81 15.99
CA SER A 131 -6.63 -0.45 16.21
C SER A 131 -6.21 0.04 17.59
N ALA A 132 -5.93 1.34 17.71
CA ALA A 132 -5.51 1.96 18.95
C ALA A 132 -6.09 3.37 19.09
N GLY A 133 -6.34 3.80 20.33
CA GLY A 133 -6.96 5.10 20.65
C GLY A 133 -8.45 4.98 20.95
N ASN A 134 -9.26 5.95 20.48
CA ASN A 134 -10.71 5.88 20.61
C ASN A 134 -11.31 5.02 19.48
N ILE A 135 -11.49 3.73 19.77
CA ILE A 135 -11.92 2.70 18.81
C ILE A 135 -13.41 2.37 18.91
N MET A 136 -14.19 3.11 19.70
CA MET A 136 -15.60 2.82 19.98
C MET A 136 -16.46 2.67 18.72
N ASN A 137 -16.11 3.36 17.63
CA ASN A 137 -16.83 3.29 16.35
C ASN A 137 -16.01 2.58 15.26
N THR A 138 -14.89 1.96 15.59
CA THR A 138 -14.15 1.16 14.61
C THR A 138 -14.92 -0.15 14.37
N PRO A 139 -15.21 -0.53 13.11
CA PRO A 139 -15.88 -1.79 12.81
C PRO A 139 -14.97 -2.97 13.20
N VAL A 140 -15.56 -4.05 13.69
CA VAL A 140 -14.82 -5.29 13.91
C VAL A 140 -14.49 -5.93 12.57
N LEU A 141 -13.45 -6.77 12.54
CA LEU A 141 -12.96 -7.37 11.29
C LEU A 141 -14.06 -8.15 10.55
N GLN A 142 -14.94 -8.85 11.27
CA GLN A 142 -16.04 -9.61 10.68
C GLN A 142 -17.07 -8.74 9.95
N GLU A 143 -17.20 -7.45 10.30
CA GLU A 143 -18.06 -6.51 9.56
C GLU A 143 -17.43 -6.12 8.20
N LEU A 144 -16.15 -6.41 7.99
CA LEU A 144 -15.37 -5.99 6.82
C LEU A 144 -15.07 -7.11 5.82
N GLU A 145 -15.37 -8.37 6.17
CA GLU A 145 -15.18 -9.57 5.32
C GLU A 145 -16.29 -9.70 4.27
#